data_AF-A0A1M4Z7Y8-F1
#
_entry.id   AF-A0A1M4Z7Y8-F1
#
_cell.length_a   1.000
_cell.length_b   1.000
_cell.length_c   1.000
_cell.angle_alpha   90.00
_cell.angle_beta   90.00
_cell.angle_gamma   90.00
#
_symmetry.space_group_name_H-M   'P 1'
#
loop_
_entity.id
_entity.type
_entity.pdbx_description
1 polymer ?
#
loop_
_entity_poly.entity_id
_entity_poly.type
_entity_poly.pdbx_seq_one_letter_code
_entity_poly.pdbx_strand_id
1 'polypeptide(L)'
;MRRNSLSTFIAALIPGVGYMYLGLYRKGLEALALFLLIKPVFSLFGLGVIGGILQFFIWIYAFVDTFKTASLLDAGKYVEDDYFIFSGFYSKDAYGNRKKIDIRYLINTLAVLLILAGVFSIVNKAFGTNELYIMVKSFVRQYFIPVVMVLGGFYLLLQNRR
;
A
#
# COMPACT_ATOMS: atom_id res chain seq x y z
N MET A 1 -19.16 21.70 -17.80
CA MET A 1 -19.71 22.24 -16.53
C MET A 1 -18.57 22.40 -15.56
N ARG A 2 -18.43 23.58 -14.92
CA ARG A 2 -17.34 23.85 -13.97
C ARG A 2 -17.65 23.10 -12.67
N ARG A 3 -16.76 22.22 -12.21
CA ARG A 3 -16.98 21.39 -11.01
C ARG A 3 -16.89 22.26 -9.76
N ASN A 4 -17.74 22.01 -8.75
CA ASN A 4 -17.70 22.78 -7.51
C ASN A 4 -16.44 22.42 -6.71
N SER A 5 -15.66 23.43 -6.33
CA SER A 5 -14.41 23.24 -5.57
C SER A 5 -14.67 22.68 -4.17
N LEU A 6 -15.80 23.03 -3.55
CA LEU A 6 -16.19 22.56 -2.21
C LEU A 6 -16.53 21.07 -2.18
N SER A 7 -17.27 20.57 -3.16
CA SER A 7 -17.57 19.12 -3.26
C SER A 7 -16.31 18.31 -3.55
N THR A 8 -15.42 18.84 -4.39
CA THR A 8 -14.11 18.22 -4.65
C THR A 8 -13.27 18.15 -3.36
N PHE A 9 -13.28 19.21 -2.55
CA PHE A 9 -12.58 19.23 -1.26
C PHE A 9 -13.15 18.24 -0.25
N ILE A 10 -14.48 18.23 -0.07
CA ILE A 10 -15.13 17.28 0.85
C ILE A 10 -14.89 15.84 0.40
N ALA A 11 -14.97 15.56 -0.91
CA ALA A 11 -14.69 14.23 -1.46
C ALA A 11 -13.21 13.84 -1.27
N ALA A 12 -12.27 14.78 -1.41
CA ALA A 12 -10.84 14.53 -1.27
C ALA A 12 -10.41 14.21 0.17
N LEU A 13 -11.18 14.62 1.20
CA LEU A 13 -10.88 14.30 2.60
C LEU A 13 -10.90 12.79 2.88
N ILE A 14 -11.68 12.02 2.12
CA ILE A 14 -11.68 10.56 2.18
C ILE A 14 -10.78 10.05 1.05
N PRO A 15 -9.63 9.41 1.35
CA PRO A 15 -8.74 8.88 0.33
C PRO A 15 -9.47 7.98 -0.64
N GLY A 16 -9.31 8.24 -1.94
CA GLY A 16 -9.98 7.49 -3.00
C GLY A 16 -11.32 8.07 -3.46
N VAL A 17 -12.13 8.62 -2.56
CA VAL A 17 -13.46 9.18 -2.90
C VAL A 17 -13.33 10.43 -3.77
N GLY A 18 -12.29 11.23 -3.53
CA GLY A 18 -11.92 12.36 -4.38
C GLY A 18 -11.77 11.97 -5.85
N TYR A 19 -11.02 10.91 -6.17
CA TYR A 19 -10.87 10.42 -7.54
C TYR A 19 -12.19 9.88 -8.12
N MET A 20 -13.00 9.19 -7.32
CA MET A 20 -14.31 8.70 -7.78
C MET A 20 -15.25 9.87 -8.14
N TYR A 21 -15.20 10.96 -7.38
CA TYR A 21 -15.94 12.19 -7.69
C TYR A 21 -15.49 12.83 -9.01
N LEU A 22 -14.22 12.63 -9.39
CA LEU A 22 -13.65 13.05 -10.68
C LEU A 22 -13.97 12.09 -11.84
N GLY A 23 -14.68 10.98 -11.57
CA GLY A 23 -14.98 9.93 -12.57
C GLY A 23 -13.86 8.89 -12.74
N LEU A 24 -12.82 8.93 -11.90
CA LEU A 24 -11.69 7.99 -11.91
C LEU A 24 -11.91 6.90 -10.85
N TYR A 25 -12.78 5.94 -11.18
CA TYR A 25 -13.24 4.91 -10.24
C TYR A 25 -12.17 3.88 -9.93
N ARG A 26 -11.38 3.45 -10.90
CA ARG A 26 -10.32 2.44 -10.69
C ARG A 26 -9.22 3.00 -9.80
N LYS A 27 -8.73 4.20 -10.13
CA LYS A 27 -7.75 4.93 -9.32
C LYS A 27 -8.29 5.21 -7.91
N GLY A 28 -9.56 5.60 -7.80
CA GLY A 28 -10.23 5.85 -6.53
C GLY A 28 -10.36 4.62 -5.64
N LEU A 29 -10.80 3.49 -6.18
CA LEU A 29 -10.97 2.25 -5.44
C LEU A 29 -9.64 1.73 -4.90
N GLU A 30 -8.58 1.84 -5.68
CA GLU A 30 -7.24 1.42 -5.27
C GLU A 30 -6.66 2.29 -4.16
N ALA A 31 -6.79 3.62 -4.28
CA ALA A 31 -6.36 4.54 -3.22
C ALA A 31 -7.13 4.31 -1.91
N LEU A 32 -8.44 4.04 -2.00
CA LEU A 32 -9.27 3.69 -0.85
C LEU A 32 -8.82 2.36 -0.21
N ALA A 33 -8.64 1.32 -1.03
CA ALA A 33 -8.18 0.01 -0.56
C ALA A 33 -6.81 0.10 0.11
N LEU A 34 -5.86 0.83 -0.49
CA LEU A 34 -4.53 1.05 0.08
C LEU A 34 -4.62 1.74 1.45
N PHE A 35 -5.40 2.81 1.55
CA PHE A 35 -5.57 3.54 2.80
C PHE A 35 -6.18 2.69 3.92
N LEU A 36 -7.16 1.84 3.59
CA LEU A 36 -7.82 0.97 4.57
C LEU A 36 -6.94 -0.22 5.00
N LEU A 37 -6.18 -0.81 4.07
CA LEU A 37 -5.45 -2.06 4.32
C LEU A 37 -4.03 -1.86 4.85
N ILE A 38 -3.38 -0.72 4.57
CA ILE A 38 -1.96 -0.54 4.91
C ILE A 38 -1.68 -0.70 6.41
N LYS A 39 -2.45 -0.05 7.29
CA LYS A 39 -2.24 -0.14 8.74
C LYS A 39 -2.55 -1.53 9.31
N PRO A 40 -3.72 -2.15 9.01
CA PRO A 40 -4.00 -3.52 9.44
C PRO A 40 -2.92 -4.52 9.01
N VAL A 41 -2.50 -4.48 7.74
CA VAL A 41 -1.47 -5.38 7.22
C VAL A 41 -0.16 -5.22 7.99
N PHE A 42 0.32 -3.99 8.19
CA PHE A 42 1.53 -3.74 8.98
C PHE A 42 1.38 -4.13 10.46
N SER A 43 0.18 -3.97 11.03
CA SER A 43 -0.11 -4.36 12.41
C SER A 43 0.01 -5.88 12.62
N LEU A 44 -0.33 -6.70 11.61
CA LEU A 44 -0.16 -8.16 11.67
C LEU A 44 1.32 -8.56 11.87
N PHE A 45 2.26 -7.78 11.33
CA PHE A 45 3.70 -7.99 11.51
C PHE A 45 4.27 -7.30 12.76
N GLY A 46 3.41 -6.71 13.60
CA GLY A 46 3.85 -5.92 14.76
C GLY A 46 4.43 -4.56 14.40
N LEU A 47 4.29 -4.11 13.14
CA LEU A 47 4.76 -2.83 12.62
C LEU A 47 3.63 -1.79 12.54
N GLY A 48 2.59 -1.91 13.40
CA GLY A 48 1.40 -1.07 13.33
C GLY A 48 1.67 0.43 13.42
N VAL A 49 2.73 0.85 14.14
CA VAL A 49 3.19 2.25 14.20
C VAL A 49 3.67 2.73 12.83
N ILE A 50 4.50 1.95 12.16
CA ILE A 50 4.98 2.23 10.79
C ILE A 50 3.79 2.26 9.83
N GLY A 51 2.87 1.30 9.94
CA GLY A 51 1.65 1.26 9.14
C GLY A 51 0.78 2.51 9.30
N GLY A 52 0.66 3.04 10.52
CA GLY A 52 -0.05 4.30 10.79
C GLY A 52 0.63 5.52 10.17
N ILE A 53 1.97 5.60 10.25
CA ILE A 53 2.75 6.67 9.61
C ILE A 53 2.55 6.62 8.08
N LEU A 54 2.66 5.44 7.47
CA LEU A 54 2.41 5.25 6.04
C LEU A 54 0.99 5.63 5.65
N GLN A 55 0.00 5.23 6.44
CA GLN A 55 -1.40 5.58 6.23
C GLN A 55 -1.61 7.11 6.18
N PHE A 56 -0.95 7.85 7.07
CA PHE A 56 -1.00 9.32 7.08
C PHE A 56 -0.38 9.94 5.82
N PHE A 57 0.80 9.47 5.39
CA PHE A 57 1.42 9.96 4.16
C PHE A 57 0.61 9.63 2.90
N ILE A 58 0.01 8.43 2.85
CA ILE A 58 -0.90 8.03 1.76
C ILE A 58 -2.12 8.95 1.72
N TRP A 59 -2.67 9.33 2.87
CA TRP A 59 -3.81 10.26 2.96
C TRP A 59 -3.45 11.64 2.36
N ILE A 60 -2.32 12.22 2.78
CA ILE A 60 -1.86 13.52 2.23
C ILE A 60 -1.62 13.42 0.73
N TYR A 61 -0.95 12.35 0.28
CA TYR A 61 -0.68 12.13 -1.13
C TYR A 61 -1.99 12.04 -1.93
N ALA A 62 -2.95 11.22 -1.48
CA ALA A 62 -4.23 11.06 -2.15
C ALA A 62 -5.04 12.36 -2.19
N PHE A 63 -4.98 13.15 -1.11
CA PHE A 63 -5.62 14.45 -1.05
C PHE A 63 -5.02 15.41 -2.08
N VAL A 64 -3.71 15.61 -2.08
CA VAL A 64 -3.01 16.53 -2.99
C VAL A 64 -3.16 16.08 -4.45
N ASP A 65 -3.01 14.78 -4.72
CA ASP A 65 -3.10 14.26 -6.09
C ASP A 65 -4.55 14.30 -6.63
N THR A 66 -5.57 14.25 -5.77
CA THR A 66 -6.95 14.56 -6.17
C THR A 66 -7.06 15.99 -6.70
N PHE A 67 -6.49 16.99 -6.01
CA PHE A 67 -6.52 18.39 -6.48
C PHE A 67 -5.72 18.61 -7.77
N LYS A 68 -4.59 17.93 -7.91
CA LYS A 68 -3.82 17.95 -9.16
C LYS A 68 -4.61 17.33 -10.31
N THR A 69 -5.27 16.21 -10.06
CA THR A 69 -6.08 15.52 -11.06
C THR A 69 -7.30 16.36 -11.46
N ALA A 70 -7.95 16.97 -10.46
CA ALA A 70 -9.02 17.93 -10.63
C ALA A 70 -8.60 19.10 -11.56
N SER A 71 -7.44 19.70 -11.33
CA SER A 71 -6.97 20.83 -12.14
C SER A 71 -6.61 20.44 -13.57
N LEU A 72 -6.07 19.22 -13.78
CA LEU A 72 -5.82 18.67 -15.12
C LEU A 72 -7.12 18.49 -15.90
N LEU A 73 -8.14 17.91 -15.28
CA LEU A 73 -9.46 17.71 -15.88
C LEU A 73 -10.14 19.06 -16.19
N ASP A 74 -10.03 20.03 -15.28
CA ASP A 74 -10.60 21.37 -15.47
C ASP A 74 -9.87 22.15 -16.59
N ALA A 75 -8.58 21.85 -16.84
CA ALA A 75 -7.81 22.34 -17.98
C ALA A 75 -8.11 21.59 -19.30
N GLY A 76 -9.07 20.66 -19.31
CA GLY A 76 -9.45 19.87 -20.49
C GLY A 76 -8.45 18.78 -20.86
N LYS A 77 -7.50 18.45 -19.97
CA LYS A 77 -6.55 17.35 -20.22
C LYS A 77 -7.20 16.00 -19.91
N TYR A 78 -6.92 15.02 -20.76
CA TYR A 78 -7.32 13.64 -20.52
C TYR A 78 -6.50 13.04 -19.38
N VAL A 79 -7.18 12.38 -18.45
CA VAL A 79 -6.57 11.59 -17.37
C VAL A 79 -7.09 10.17 -17.50
N GLU A 80 -6.20 9.20 -17.65
CA GLU A 80 -6.55 7.78 -17.76
C GLU A 80 -7.02 7.24 -16.40
N ASP A 81 -8.18 6.57 -16.37
CA ASP A 81 -8.64 5.82 -15.19
C ASP A 81 -7.99 4.44 -15.16
N ASP A 82 -6.73 4.41 -14.74
CA ASP A 82 -5.99 3.16 -14.51
C ASP A 82 -5.57 3.04 -13.04
N TYR A 83 -5.28 1.81 -12.65
CA TYR A 83 -4.72 1.51 -11.34
C TYR A 83 -3.26 1.99 -11.28
N PHE A 84 -2.85 2.77 -10.29
CA PHE A 84 -1.47 3.26 -10.20
C PHE A 84 -0.49 2.19 -9.66
N ILE A 85 -0.92 1.29 -8.77
CA ILE A 85 -0.12 0.15 -8.30
C ILE A 85 -0.35 -1.03 -9.25
N PHE A 86 -1.61 -1.33 -9.57
CA PHE A 86 -1.92 -2.50 -10.40
C PHE A 86 -1.50 -2.34 -11.87
N SER A 87 -1.33 -1.12 -12.41
CA SER A 87 -0.83 -0.91 -13.78
C SER A 87 0.60 -1.38 -13.99
N GLY A 88 1.45 -1.28 -12.96
CA GLY A 88 2.82 -1.81 -12.99
C GLY A 88 2.89 -3.34 -13.12
N PHE A 89 1.77 -4.02 -12.84
CA PHE A 89 1.62 -5.46 -13.06
C PHE A 89 1.00 -5.79 -14.42
N TYR A 90 0.99 -4.86 -15.36
CA TYR A 90 0.78 -5.14 -16.78
C TYR A 90 2.08 -4.90 -17.52
N SER A 91 2.67 -5.96 -18.06
CA SER A 91 3.83 -5.82 -18.95
C SER A 91 3.32 -5.27 -20.29
N LYS A 92 3.84 -4.15 -20.79
CA LYS A 92 3.66 -3.81 -22.21
C LYS A 92 4.55 -4.74 -23.03
N ASP A 93 3.97 -5.43 -24.01
CA ASP A 93 4.78 -6.15 -25.00
C ASP A 93 5.54 -5.15 -25.89
N ALA A 94 6.44 -5.66 -26.76
CA ALA A 94 7.22 -4.83 -27.68
C ALA A 94 6.36 -3.99 -28.66
N TYR A 95 5.06 -4.28 -28.76
CA TYR A 95 4.08 -3.58 -29.59
C TYR A 95 3.14 -2.67 -28.78
N GLY A 96 3.34 -2.55 -27.46
CA GLY A 96 2.54 -1.68 -26.59
C GLY A 96 1.22 -2.27 -26.11
N ASN A 97 0.91 -3.53 -26.42
CA ASN A 97 -0.27 -4.22 -25.89
C ASN A 97 -0.07 -4.60 -24.43
N ARG A 98 -1.14 -4.48 -23.63
CA ARG A 98 -1.17 -4.89 -22.22
C ARG A 98 -1.09 -6.43 -22.16
N LYS A 99 0.10 -6.98 -21.92
CA LYS A 99 0.27 -8.40 -21.59
C LYS A 99 -0.14 -8.58 -20.13
N LYS A 100 -1.17 -9.42 -19.91
CA LYS A 100 -1.64 -9.76 -18.57
C LYS A 100 -0.48 -10.50 -17.87
N ILE A 101 0.07 -9.92 -16.80
CA ILE A 101 0.85 -10.76 -15.86
C ILE A 101 -0.09 -11.84 -15.37
N ASP A 102 0.43 -13.04 -15.18
CA ASP A 102 -0.35 -14.20 -14.75
C ASP A 102 -0.91 -13.92 -13.34
N ILE A 103 -2.10 -13.31 -13.32
CA ILE A 103 -2.76 -12.80 -12.11
C ILE A 103 -2.92 -13.93 -11.09
N ARG A 104 -2.90 -15.18 -11.55
CA ARG A 104 -2.91 -16.41 -10.72
C ARG A 104 -1.70 -16.49 -9.79
N TYR A 105 -0.50 -16.11 -10.23
CA TYR A 105 0.70 -16.11 -9.38
C TYR A 105 0.60 -15.04 -8.29
N LEU A 106 0.10 -13.86 -8.63
CA LEU A 106 -0.19 -12.78 -7.67
C LEU A 106 -1.25 -13.20 -6.65
N ILE A 107 -2.36 -13.78 -7.12
CA ILE A 107 -3.43 -14.26 -6.24
C ILE A 107 -2.94 -15.39 -5.33
N ASN A 108 -2.15 -16.33 -5.84
CA ASN A 108 -1.57 -17.39 -5.02
C ASN A 108 -0.58 -16.85 -3.98
N THR A 109 0.28 -15.91 -4.35
CA THR A 109 1.22 -15.31 -3.39
C THR A 109 0.47 -14.51 -2.31
N LEU A 110 -0.55 -13.73 -2.68
CA LEU A 110 -1.46 -13.06 -1.73
C LEU A 110 -2.19 -14.05 -0.82
N ALA A 111 -2.69 -15.16 -1.37
CA ALA A 111 -3.38 -16.20 -0.61
C ALA A 111 -2.45 -16.85 0.42
N VAL A 112 -1.22 -17.21 0.03
CA VAL A 112 -0.21 -17.77 0.94
C VAL A 112 0.14 -16.76 2.04
N LEU A 113 0.34 -15.47 1.69
CA LEU A 113 0.61 -14.42 2.67
C LEU A 113 -0.55 -14.26 3.67
N LEU A 114 -1.80 -14.30 3.22
CA LEU A 114 -2.98 -14.22 4.08
C LEU A 114 -3.10 -15.43 5.01
N ILE A 115 -2.85 -16.64 4.50
CA ILE A 115 -2.85 -17.86 5.30
C ILE A 115 -1.78 -17.77 6.39
N LEU A 116 -0.54 -17.39 6.03
CA LEU A 116 0.55 -17.23 6.99
C LEU A 116 0.23 -16.17 8.05
N ALA A 117 -0.32 -15.02 7.63
CA ALA A 117 -0.72 -13.97 8.55
C ALA A 117 -1.86 -14.41 9.50
N GLY A 118 -2.83 -15.18 9.00
CA GLY A 118 -3.91 -15.77 9.78
C GLY A 118 -3.39 -16.76 10.82
N VAL A 119 -2.52 -17.70 10.41
CA VAL A 119 -1.87 -18.66 11.32
C VAL A 119 -1.05 -17.92 12.37
N PHE A 120 -0.27 -16.92 11.98
CA PHE A 120 0.52 -16.11 12.90
C PHE A 120 -0.34 -15.36 13.93
N SER A 121 -1.51 -14.86 13.52
CA SER A 121 -2.47 -14.21 14.42
C SER A 121 -3.06 -15.20 15.43
N ILE A 122 -3.42 -16.40 14.98
CA ILE A 122 -3.94 -17.46 15.86
C ILE A 122 -2.87 -17.89 16.88
N VAL A 123 -1.63 -18.13 16.45
CA VAL A 123 -0.51 -18.45 17.35
C VAL A 123 -0.29 -17.34 18.38
N ASN A 124 -0.30 -16.08 17.94
CA ASN A 124 -0.20 -14.93 18.84
C ASN A 124 -1.29 -14.89 19.91
N LYS A 125 -2.52 -15.25 19.56
CA LYS A 125 -3.65 -15.21 20.48
C LYS A 125 -3.71 -16.46 21.37
N ALA A 126 -3.40 -17.62 20.82
CA ALA A 126 -3.43 -18.91 21.51
C ALA A 126 -2.30 -19.04 22.55
N PHE A 127 -1.12 -18.52 22.24
CA PHE A 127 0.07 -18.64 23.10
C PHE A 127 0.49 -17.29 23.71
N GLY A 128 -0.33 -16.24 23.56
CA GLY A 128 -0.01 -14.88 23.99
C GLY A 128 0.24 -14.72 25.49
N THR A 129 -0.24 -15.65 26.32
CA THR A 129 -0.03 -15.68 27.77
C THR A 129 1.15 -16.54 28.20
N ASN A 130 1.78 -17.30 27.29
CA ASN A 130 2.91 -18.14 27.64
C ASN A 130 4.18 -17.30 27.78
N GLU A 131 4.87 -17.45 28.92
CA GLU A 131 6.09 -16.69 29.23
C GLU A 131 7.19 -16.91 28.19
N LEU A 132 7.40 -18.15 27.72
CA LEU A 132 8.34 -18.46 26.65
C LEU A 132 7.98 -17.75 25.33
N TYR A 133 6.70 -17.73 24.98
CA TYR A 133 6.25 -17.07 23.76
C TYR A 133 6.46 -15.55 23.84
N ILE A 134 6.16 -14.95 24.98
CA ILE A 134 6.39 -13.52 25.24
C ILE A 134 7.88 -13.20 25.18
N MET A 135 8.73 -14.02 25.80
CA MET A 135 10.19 -13.83 25.82
C MET A 135 10.81 -13.95 24.42
N VAL A 136 10.43 -14.97 23.64
CA VAL A 136 10.93 -15.13 22.26
C VAL A 136 10.41 -14.00 21.37
N LYS A 137 9.13 -13.64 21.48
CA LYS A 137 8.53 -12.56 20.70
C LYS A 137 9.15 -11.20 21.01
N SER A 138 9.43 -10.90 22.27
CA SER A 138 10.07 -9.64 22.67
C SER A 138 11.50 -9.57 22.17
N PHE A 139 12.26 -10.66 22.30
CA PHE A 139 13.62 -10.77 21.78
C PHE A 139 13.66 -10.54 20.26
N VAL A 140 12.83 -11.27 19.51
CA VAL A 140 12.75 -11.08 18.04
C VAL A 140 12.36 -9.64 17.71
N ARG A 141 11.32 -9.07 18.32
CA ARG A 141 10.92 -7.68 18.04
C ARG A 141 12.03 -6.66 18.33
N GLN A 142 12.80 -6.86 19.41
CA GLN A 142 13.82 -5.93 19.86
C GLN A 142 15.08 -5.97 18.99
N TYR A 143 15.49 -7.15 18.53
CA TYR A 143 16.75 -7.34 17.82
C TYR A 143 16.62 -7.48 16.30
N PHE A 144 15.44 -7.84 15.79
CA PHE A 144 15.27 -8.09 14.36
C PHE A 144 15.48 -6.82 13.51
N ILE A 145 14.88 -5.68 13.89
CA ILE A 145 15.01 -4.43 13.13
C ILE A 145 16.46 -3.92 13.10
N PRO A 146 17.20 -3.81 14.22
CA PRO A 146 18.60 -3.42 14.21
C PRO A 146 19.49 -4.35 13.36
N VAL A 147 19.31 -5.66 13.47
CA VAL A 147 20.11 -6.64 12.72
C VAL A 147 19.88 -6.51 11.22
N VAL A 148 18.62 -6.37 10.79
CA VAL A 148 18.29 -6.16 9.37
C VAL A 148 18.87 -4.85 8.84
N MET A 149 18.83 -3.78 9.63
CA MET A 149 19.44 -2.49 9.24
C MET A 149 20.95 -2.59 9.10
N VAL A 150 21.63 -3.26 10.04
CA VAL A 150 23.10 -3.44 9.99
C VAL A 150 23.49 -4.30 8.79
N LEU A 151 22.82 -5.43 8.58
CA LEU A 151 23.09 -6.32 7.43
C LEU A 151 22.76 -5.64 6.10
N GLY A 152 21.65 -4.91 6.02
CA GLY A 152 21.27 -4.14 4.83
C GLY A 152 22.28 -3.03 4.53
N GLY A 153 22.75 -2.30 5.55
CA GLY A 153 23.81 -1.30 5.39
C GLY A 153 25.12 -1.92 4.89
N PHE A 154 25.53 -3.06 5.47
CA PHE A 154 26.71 -3.79 5.02
C PHE A 154 26.59 -4.29 3.57
N TYR A 155 25.41 -4.82 3.21
CA TYR A 155 25.12 -5.26 1.85
C TYR A 155 25.20 -4.11 0.84
N LEU A 156 24.64 -2.94 1.16
CA LEU A 156 24.72 -1.76 0.31
C LEU A 156 26.16 -1.26 0.13
N LEU A 157 26.99 -1.32 1.19
CA LEU A 157 28.41 -0.98 1.10
C LEU A 157 29.18 -1.93 0.17
N LEU A 158 28.83 -3.22 0.17
CA LEU A 158 29.44 -4.21 -0.72
C LEU A 158 28.97 -4.04 -2.17
N GLN A 159 27.71 -3.66 -2.39
CA GLN A 159 27.16 -3.45 -3.73
C GLN A 159 27.72 -2.19 -4.41
N ASN A 160 27.98 -1.13 -3.66
CA ASN A 160 28.52 0.14 -4.19
C ASN A 160 30.04 0.12 -4.47
N ARG A 161 30.72 -1.01 -4.21
CA ARG A 161 32.16 -1.21 -4.52
C ARG A 161 32.40 -1.98 -5.84
N ARG A 162 31.36 -2.26 -6.62
CA ARG A 162 31.43 -2.72 -8.02
C ARG A 162 30.97 -1.60 -8.93
#